data_AF-A0A5J4XLD9-F1
#
_entry.id   AF-A0A5J4XLD9-F1
#
_cell.length_a   1.000
_cell.length_b   1.000
_cell.length_c   1.000
_cell.angle_alpha   90.00
_cell.angle_beta   90.00
_cell.angle_gamma   90.00
#
_symmetry.space_group_name_H-M   'P 1'
#
loop_
_entity.id
_entity.type
_entity.pdbx_description
1 polymer ?
#
loop_
_entity_poly.entity_id
_entity_poly.type
_entity_poly.pdbx_seq_one_letter_code
_entity_poly.pdbx_strand_id
1 'polypeptide(L)'
;MGVSGCLHRISALKDRQGDVCGLTYRIGRHIPGLADTVIDLVMKVAEHNAAGRDSGSLLLLGPPGAGKTTLLRDITRQLADIFHKVVIVVDTSDEIAGGGRMAHECIGRARRMGGTAHQSKYEVLEEAVANHGPEVVVIDEIGNAKEVAAVKDIAQRGVKMVATVHGTTLQHMLENPVLNPLVGGKQKMVIGDLAARQTRSERCEAPTFSTIVEIRDRQNWYIHQDVAASVDDILNGSVPSTESR
;
A
#
# COMPACT_ATOMS: atom_id res chain seq x y z
N MET A 1 7.93 21.56 -1.03
CA MET A 1 8.77 21.83 0.17
C MET A 1 7.97 21.47 1.41
N GLY A 2 8.63 21.16 2.53
CA GLY A 2 7.98 20.97 3.82
C GLY A 2 8.78 21.60 4.96
N VAL A 3 8.20 21.58 6.15
CA VAL A 3 8.87 22.03 7.39
C VAL A 3 9.40 20.80 8.12
N SER A 4 10.68 20.80 8.50
CA SER A 4 11.33 19.69 9.21
C SER A 4 10.54 19.28 10.45
N GLY A 5 10.26 17.97 10.58
CA GLY A 5 9.50 17.41 11.69
C GLY A 5 7.99 17.67 11.63
N CYS A 6 7.47 18.31 10.58
CA CYS A 6 6.05 18.59 10.44
C CYS A 6 5.42 17.87 9.23
N LEU A 7 4.11 17.62 9.26
CA LEU A 7 3.35 17.06 8.13
C LEU A 7 2.93 18.14 7.11
N HIS A 8 3.78 19.15 6.92
CA HIS A 8 3.51 20.24 6.01
C HIS A 8 3.97 19.92 4.60
N ARG A 9 3.10 20.23 3.63
CA ARG A 9 3.42 20.22 2.20
C ARG A 9 3.06 21.57 1.61
N ILE A 10 4.07 22.22 1.07
CA ILE A 10 4.00 23.55 0.47
C ILE A 10 4.33 23.44 -1.00
N SER A 11 3.36 23.82 -1.83
CA SER A 11 3.48 23.86 -3.28
C SER A 11 3.33 25.30 -3.76
N ALA A 12 4.24 25.75 -4.63
CA ALA A 12 4.16 27.06 -5.27
C ALA A 12 3.49 26.95 -6.63
N LEU A 13 2.51 27.81 -6.87
CA LEU A 13 2.00 28.08 -8.21
C LEU A 13 2.93 29.09 -8.87
N LYS A 14 3.43 28.75 -10.05
CA LYS A 14 4.32 29.59 -10.84
C LYS A 14 3.62 30.02 -12.12
N ASP A 15 3.84 31.26 -12.54
CA ASP A 15 3.40 31.74 -13.85
C ASP A 15 4.31 31.23 -14.99
N ARG A 16 4.06 31.73 -16.21
CA ARG A 16 4.86 31.34 -17.39
C ARG A 16 6.30 31.86 -17.36
N GLN A 17 6.59 32.88 -16.56
CA GLN A 17 7.94 33.42 -16.36
C GLN A 17 8.68 32.70 -15.22
N GLY A 18 7.97 31.88 -14.45
CA GLY A 18 8.52 31.10 -13.34
C GLY A 18 8.39 31.80 -11.98
N ASP A 19 7.76 32.97 -11.94
CA ASP A 19 7.54 33.75 -10.73
C ASP A 19 6.41 33.12 -9.90
N VAL A 20 6.60 33.11 -8.57
CA VAL A 20 5.61 32.53 -7.65
C VAL A 20 4.43 33.48 -7.53
N CYS A 21 3.27 33.06 -8.04
CA CYS A 21 2.03 33.82 -8.00
C CYS A 21 0.99 33.25 -7.03
N GLY A 22 1.27 32.12 -6.40
CA GLY A 22 0.40 31.52 -5.38
C GLY A 22 1.08 30.43 -4.57
N LEU A 23 0.52 30.11 -3.41
CA LEU A 23 0.98 29.04 -2.52
C LEU A 23 -0.19 28.18 -2.07
N THR A 24 -0.01 26.87 -2.10
CA THR A 24 -0.90 25.89 -1.50
C THR A 24 -0.20 25.23 -0.32
N TYR A 25 -0.82 25.29 0.85
CA TYR A 25 -0.33 24.66 2.07
C TYR A 25 -1.28 23.56 2.53
N ARG A 26 -0.74 22.35 2.69
CA ARG A 26 -1.46 21.18 3.20
C ARG A 26 -0.82 20.72 4.51
N ILE A 27 -1.66 20.44 5.50
CA ILE A 27 -1.25 19.93 6.79
C ILE A 27 -1.83 18.52 6.95
N GLY A 28 -0.96 17.51 6.95
CA GLY A 28 -1.34 16.16 7.31
C GLY A 28 -1.69 16.07 8.80
N ARG A 29 -2.52 15.07 9.15
CA ARG A 29 -2.85 14.76 10.54
C ARG A 29 -2.36 13.36 10.90
N HIS A 30 -1.87 13.21 12.12
CA HIS A 30 -1.56 11.92 12.72
C HIS A 30 -2.54 11.72 13.89
N ILE A 31 -3.17 10.55 13.95
CA ILE A 31 -4.08 10.15 15.03
C ILE A 31 -3.49 8.88 15.65
N PRO A 32 -2.70 9.00 16.72
CA PRO A 32 -2.15 7.83 17.42
C PRO A 32 -3.26 6.94 17.96
N GLY A 33 -3.08 5.62 17.89
CA GLY A 33 -4.05 4.62 18.36
C GLY A 33 -5.15 4.28 17.34
N LEU A 34 -5.14 4.90 16.15
CA LEU A 34 -6.07 4.52 15.08
C LEU A 34 -5.82 3.09 14.60
N ALA A 35 -4.57 2.65 14.54
CA ALA A 35 -4.23 1.29 14.12
C ALA A 35 -4.61 0.21 15.15
N ASP A 36 -5.02 0.60 16.36
CA ASP A 36 -5.50 -0.36 17.38
C ASP A 36 -6.78 -1.07 16.92
N THR A 37 -7.58 -0.44 16.05
CA THR A 37 -8.78 -1.06 15.45
C THR A 37 -8.45 -2.21 14.49
N VAL A 38 -7.20 -2.30 14.03
CA VAL A 38 -6.68 -3.34 13.13
C VAL A 38 -5.39 -3.98 13.66
N ILE A 39 -5.23 -3.99 14.99
CA ILE A 39 -4.02 -4.47 15.65
C ILE A 39 -3.69 -5.92 15.29
N ASP A 40 -4.69 -6.78 15.14
CA ASP A 40 -4.55 -8.16 14.68
C ASP A 40 -3.92 -8.24 13.28
N LEU A 41 -4.27 -7.33 12.38
CA LEU A 41 -3.65 -7.25 11.05
C LEU A 41 -2.21 -6.74 11.14
N VAL A 42 -1.94 -5.77 12.02
CA VAL A 42 -0.59 -5.27 12.27
C VAL A 42 0.30 -6.37 12.88
N MET A 43 -0.24 -7.17 13.80
CA MET A 43 0.42 -8.36 14.36
C MET A 43 0.75 -9.36 13.24
N LYS A 44 -0.21 -9.65 12.35
CA LYS A 44 0.01 -10.53 11.19
C LYS A 44 1.14 -10.04 10.28
N VAL A 45 1.25 -8.72 10.06
CA VAL A 45 2.38 -8.13 9.33
C VAL A 45 3.69 -8.30 10.09
N ALA A 46 3.68 -8.15 11.42
CA ALA A 46 4.86 -8.26 12.26
C ALA A 46 5.36 -9.72 12.46
N GLU A 47 4.50 -10.71 12.30
CA GLU A 47 4.87 -12.10 12.48
C GLU A 47 5.92 -12.55 11.45
N HIS A 48 6.90 -13.33 11.92
CA HIS A 48 7.83 -14.02 11.04
C HIS A 48 7.12 -15.23 10.44
N ASN A 49 7.08 -15.30 9.11
CA ASN A 49 6.56 -16.50 8.46
C ASN A 49 7.52 -17.68 8.69
N ALA A 50 7.11 -18.66 9.50
CA ALA A 50 7.80 -19.94 9.63
C ALA A 50 7.58 -20.87 8.42
N ALA A 51 6.64 -20.55 7.52
CA ALA A 51 6.37 -21.31 6.31
C ALA A 51 5.87 -20.36 5.22
N GLY A 52 6.63 -20.20 4.13
CA GLY A 52 6.42 -19.23 3.06
C GLY A 52 5.18 -19.43 2.19
N ARG A 53 3.98 -19.52 2.78
CA ARG A 53 2.69 -19.64 2.08
C ARG A 53 1.88 -18.34 2.05
N ASP A 54 2.06 -17.46 3.04
CA ASP A 54 1.32 -16.21 3.16
C ASP A 54 2.34 -15.05 3.10
N SER A 55 2.14 -14.03 2.25
CA SER A 55 3.03 -12.87 2.21
C SER A 55 2.95 -12.03 3.49
N GLY A 56 1.87 -12.14 4.28
CA GLY A 56 1.56 -11.30 5.44
C GLY A 56 1.58 -9.80 5.13
N SER A 57 1.43 -9.42 3.86
CA SER A 57 1.46 -8.03 3.41
C SER A 57 0.05 -7.44 3.42
N LEU A 58 -0.05 -6.17 3.78
CA LEU A 58 -1.29 -5.44 4.01
C LEU A 58 -1.47 -4.32 2.98
N LEU A 59 -2.63 -4.28 2.33
CA LEU A 59 -3.00 -3.21 1.41
C LEU A 59 -4.24 -2.46 1.88
N LEU A 60 -4.16 -1.13 1.91
CA LEU A 60 -5.26 -0.25 2.25
C LEU A 60 -5.91 0.29 0.96
N LEU A 61 -7.21 0.07 0.81
CA LEU A 61 -8.05 0.58 -0.27
C LEU A 61 -9.02 1.62 0.26
N GLY A 62 -9.53 2.50 -0.60
CA GLY A 62 -10.53 3.48 -0.24
C GLY A 62 -10.45 4.75 -1.09
N PRO A 63 -11.53 5.56 -1.13
CA PRO A 63 -11.53 6.80 -1.89
C PRO A 63 -10.51 7.82 -1.36
N PRO A 64 -10.19 8.88 -2.14
CA PRO A 64 -9.43 10.01 -1.64
C PRO A 64 -10.06 10.59 -0.36
N GLY A 65 -9.23 10.90 0.65
CA GLY A 65 -9.70 11.45 1.92
C GLY A 65 -10.32 10.45 2.90
N ALA A 66 -10.38 9.16 2.59
CA ALA A 66 -10.93 8.12 3.49
C ALA A 66 -10.14 7.92 4.79
N GLY A 67 -8.91 8.44 4.87
CA GLY A 67 -8.04 8.29 6.05
C GLY A 67 -6.94 7.23 5.92
N LYS A 68 -6.74 6.66 4.71
CA LYS A 68 -5.69 5.66 4.42
C LYS A 68 -4.31 6.07 4.95
N THR A 69 -3.82 7.25 4.59
CA THR A 69 -2.50 7.73 5.04
C THR A 69 -2.43 7.96 6.55
N THR A 70 -3.54 8.34 7.20
CA THR A 70 -3.59 8.47 8.67
C THR A 70 -3.42 7.11 9.34
N LEU A 71 -4.13 6.09 8.84
CA LEU A 71 -3.99 4.71 9.31
C LEU A 71 -2.59 4.16 9.00
N LEU A 72 -2.09 4.40 7.78
CA LEU A 72 -0.76 3.98 7.34
C LEU A 72 0.36 4.49 8.26
N ARG A 73 0.30 5.77 8.67
CA ARG A 73 1.24 6.35 9.64
C ARG A 73 1.23 5.60 10.96
N ASP A 74 0.05 5.38 11.53
CA ASP A 74 -0.04 4.74 12.84
C ASP A 74 0.34 3.26 12.78
N ILE A 75 -0.03 2.53 11.71
CA ILE A 75 0.48 1.16 11.44
C ILE A 75 2.02 1.17 11.38
N THR A 76 2.61 2.11 10.65
CA THR A 76 4.08 2.25 10.53
C THR A 76 4.73 2.43 11.89
N ARG A 77 4.19 3.36 12.71
CA ARG A 77 4.66 3.62 14.06
C ARG A 77 4.56 2.37 14.93
N GLN A 78 3.44 1.66 14.91
CA GLN A 78 3.27 0.44 15.73
C GLN A 78 4.25 -0.66 15.31
N LEU A 79 4.43 -0.89 14.00
CA LEU A 79 5.41 -1.86 13.50
C LEU A 79 6.83 -1.52 13.97
N ALA A 80 7.22 -0.24 13.90
CA ALA A 80 8.55 0.18 14.30
C ALA A 80 8.76 0.23 15.82
N ASP A 81 7.80 0.76 16.58
CA ASP A 81 7.97 1.06 18.01
C ASP A 81 7.52 -0.06 18.93
N ILE A 82 6.39 -0.71 18.60
CA ILE A 82 5.77 -1.76 19.43
C ILE A 82 6.29 -3.14 19.01
N PHE A 83 6.29 -3.42 17.70
CA PHE A 83 6.73 -4.72 17.17
C PHE A 83 8.23 -4.77 16.82
N HIS A 84 8.95 -3.67 17.04
CA HIS A 84 10.40 -3.57 16.88
C HIS A 84 10.91 -3.97 15.49
N LYS A 85 10.12 -3.75 14.44
CA LYS A 85 10.49 -4.08 13.08
C LYS A 85 11.45 -3.08 12.47
N VAL A 86 12.35 -3.59 11.62
CA VAL A 86 13.14 -2.75 10.72
C VAL A 86 12.22 -2.26 9.60
N VAL A 87 11.59 -1.10 9.82
CA VAL A 87 10.64 -0.48 8.88
C VAL A 87 11.32 0.60 8.06
N ILE A 88 11.11 0.55 6.74
CA ILE A 88 11.48 1.62 5.81
C ILE A 88 10.22 2.17 5.15
N VAL A 89 10.07 3.49 5.21
CA VAL A 89 8.99 4.24 4.56
C VAL A 89 9.53 4.85 3.27
N VAL A 90 9.01 4.41 2.12
CA VAL A 90 9.30 5.02 0.82
C VAL A 90 8.28 6.13 0.56
N ASP A 91 8.71 7.38 0.77
CA ASP A 91 7.85 8.57 0.83
C ASP A 91 8.26 9.64 -0.19
N THR A 92 8.27 9.27 -1.48
CA THR A 92 8.72 10.17 -2.57
C THR A 92 7.75 11.34 -2.84
N SER A 93 6.52 11.27 -2.31
CA SER A 93 5.50 12.32 -2.43
C SER A 93 5.40 13.21 -1.18
N ASP A 94 6.19 12.91 -0.14
CA ASP A 94 6.15 13.52 1.19
C ASP A 94 4.79 13.43 1.90
N GLU A 95 3.98 12.42 1.54
CA GLU A 95 2.64 12.23 2.10
C GLU A 95 2.67 11.54 3.46
N ILE A 96 3.62 10.64 3.74
CA ILE A 96 3.60 9.86 4.98
C ILE A 96 4.23 10.63 6.13
N ALA A 97 5.46 11.10 5.95
CA ALA A 97 6.28 11.65 7.02
C ALA A 97 6.63 13.14 6.85
N GLY A 98 6.06 13.79 5.82
CA GLY A 98 6.19 15.22 5.57
C GLY A 98 7.46 15.59 4.79
N GLY A 99 7.44 16.78 4.16
CA GLY A 99 8.48 17.17 3.18
C GLY A 99 9.68 17.92 3.74
N GLY A 100 9.88 17.86 5.06
CA GLY A 100 11.02 18.45 5.73
C GLY A 100 12.25 17.53 5.70
N ARG A 101 13.43 18.05 6.06
CA ARG A 101 14.66 17.24 6.10
C ARG A 101 14.55 16.13 7.15
N MET A 102 13.95 16.46 8.29
CA MET A 102 13.61 15.48 9.33
C MET A 102 12.19 14.98 9.08
N ALA A 103 12.02 13.66 9.12
CA ALA A 103 10.71 13.02 9.13
C ALA A 103 9.92 13.43 10.38
N HIS A 104 8.60 13.49 10.26
CA HIS A 104 7.71 13.64 11.42
C HIS A 104 7.77 12.39 12.30
N GLU A 105 7.63 12.55 13.62
CA GLU A 105 7.58 11.47 14.62
C GLU A 105 6.41 10.49 14.45
N CYS A 106 5.50 10.71 13.50
CA CYS A 106 4.30 9.89 13.33
C CYS A 106 4.61 8.51 12.75
N ILE A 107 5.83 8.29 12.27
CA ILE A 107 6.30 6.99 11.80
C ILE A 107 7.15 6.26 12.87
N GLY A 108 7.24 6.81 14.09
CA GLY A 108 8.06 6.23 15.15
C GLY A 108 9.54 6.15 14.77
N ARG A 109 10.19 5.04 15.12
CA ARG A 109 11.59 4.74 14.74
C ARG A 109 11.78 4.31 13.28
N ALA A 110 10.73 4.26 12.47
CA ALA A 110 10.87 3.89 11.06
C ALA A 110 11.77 4.88 10.31
N ARG A 111 12.53 4.38 9.34
CA ARG A 111 13.42 5.21 8.52
C ARG A 111 12.70 5.67 7.26
N ARG A 112 12.78 6.95 6.93
CA ARG A 112 12.19 7.52 5.71
C ARG A 112 13.21 7.59 4.57
N MET A 113 12.81 7.11 3.39
CA MET A 113 13.51 7.32 2.12
C MET A 113 12.61 8.13 1.17
N GLY A 114 12.98 9.38 0.92
CA GLY A 114 12.26 10.27 -0.01
C GLY A 114 12.78 10.24 -1.46
N GLY A 115 13.92 9.59 -1.70
CA GLY A 115 14.63 9.64 -2.98
C GLY A 115 15.25 11.00 -3.29
N THR A 116 15.82 11.12 -4.49
CA THR A 116 16.30 12.38 -5.07
C THR A 116 15.33 12.89 -6.13
N ALA A 117 15.52 14.13 -6.60
CA ALA A 117 14.67 14.75 -7.64
C ALA A 117 14.68 14.00 -8.98
N HIS A 118 15.65 13.12 -9.22
CA HIS A 118 15.79 12.35 -10.46
C HIS A 118 15.44 10.87 -10.31
N GLN A 119 15.21 10.40 -9.09
CA GLN A 119 14.83 9.02 -8.83
C GLN A 119 13.32 8.86 -8.93
N SER A 120 12.92 7.82 -9.64
CA SER A 120 11.55 7.31 -9.64
C SER A 120 11.26 6.53 -8.36
N LYS A 121 9.97 6.38 -8.02
CA LYS A 121 9.56 5.66 -6.81
C LYS A 121 10.00 4.18 -6.81
N TYR A 122 10.01 3.52 -7.97
CA TYR A 122 10.45 2.13 -8.06
C TYR A 122 11.97 1.99 -7.83
N GLU A 123 12.78 2.95 -8.25
CA GLU A 123 14.23 2.95 -7.95
C GLU A 123 14.49 3.11 -6.45
N VAL A 124 13.71 3.95 -5.77
CA VAL A 124 13.80 4.10 -4.31
C VAL A 124 13.35 2.82 -3.58
N LEU A 125 12.33 2.13 -4.09
CA LEU A 125 11.91 0.81 -3.58
C LEU A 125 13.03 -0.23 -3.70
N GLU A 126 13.68 -0.31 -4.85
CA GLU A 126 14.81 -1.23 -5.07
C GLU A 126 15.99 -0.91 -4.16
N GLU A 127 16.36 0.36 -4.03
CA GLU A 127 17.43 0.84 -3.14
C GLU A 127 17.13 0.51 -1.68
N ALA A 128 15.88 0.71 -1.25
CA ALA A 128 15.43 0.42 0.11
C ALA A 128 15.74 -1.03 0.51
N VAL A 129 15.49 -1.98 -0.37
CA VAL A 129 15.68 -3.40 -0.08
C VAL A 129 17.12 -3.83 -0.30
N ALA A 130 17.77 -3.32 -1.34
CA ALA A 130 19.16 -3.68 -1.65
C ALA A 130 20.14 -3.29 -0.54
N ASN A 131 19.94 -2.14 0.10
CA ASN A 131 20.95 -1.53 0.98
C ASN A 131 20.61 -1.57 2.47
N HIS A 132 19.34 -1.71 2.83
CA HIS A 132 18.91 -1.43 4.21
C HIS A 132 18.25 -2.61 4.94
N GLY A 133 18.09 -3.76 4.27
CA GLY A 133 17.57 -5.01 4.85
C GLY A 133 16.28 -4.84 5.67
N PRO A 134 15.22 -4.20 5.14
CA PRO A 134 13.98 -4.02 5.87
C PRO A 134 13.25 -5.35 6.11
N GLU A 135 12.58 -5.46 7.26
CA GLU A 135 11.55 -6.48 7.48
C GLU A 135 10.22 -6.03 6.86
N VAL A 136 9.95 -4.72 6.87
CA VAL A 136 8.73 -4.12 6.33
C VAL A 136 9.07 -2.89 5.49
N VAL A 137 8.47 -2.81 4.31
CA VAL A 137 8.47 -1.61 3.46
C VAL A 137 7.07 -1.00 3.43
N VAL A 138 6.98 0.28 3.74
CA VAL A 138 5.74 1.06 3.73
C VAL A 138 5.74 2.04 2.56
N ILE A 139 4.64 2.09 1.81
CA ILE A 139 4.45 2.97 0.65
C ILE A 139 3.03 3.54 0.62
N ASP A 140 2.86 4.84 0.36
CA ASP A 140 1.51 5.43 0.37
C ASP A 140 0.73 4.99 -0.85
N GLU A 141 1.24 5.20 -2.07
CA GLU A 141 0.44 4.97 -3.27
C GLU A 141 1.23 4.21 -4.33
N ILE A 142 0.77 3.02 -4.68
CA ILE A 142 1.22 2.27 -5.86
C ILE A 142 0.28 2.61 -7.02
N GLY A 143 0.84 3.03 -8.16
CA GLY A 143 0.04 3.56 -9.27
C GLY A 143 0.52 3.21 -10.67
N ASN A 144 1.72 2.66 -10.86
CA ASN A 144 2.22 2.29 -12.19
C ASN A 144 2.84 0.89 -12.25
N ALA A 145 3.03 0.38 -13.47
CA ALA A 145 3.48 -1.00 -13.70
C ALA A 145 4.89 -1.29 -13.15
N LYS A 146 5.79 -0.31 -13.14
CA LYS A 146 7.14 -0.48 -12.59
C LYS A 146 7.12 -0.56 -11.06
N GLU A 147 6.30 0.27 -10.41
CA GLU A 147 6.08 0.20 -8.97
C GLU A 147 5.44 -1.15 -8.59
N VAL A 148 4.47 -1.64 -9.36
CA VAL A 148 3.85 -2.95 -9.15
C VAL A 148 4.88 -4.07 -9.26
N ALA A 149 5.72 -4.06 -10.30
CA ALA A 149 6.79 -5.04 -10.46
C ALA A 149 7.77 -5.02 -9.27
N ALA A 150 8.24 -3.83 -8.86
CA ALA A 150 9.14 -3.69 -7.72
C ALA A 150 8.51 -4.22 -6.42
N VAL A 151 7.24 -3.89 -6.15
CA VAL A 151 6.52 -4.38 -4.95
C VAL A 151 6.40 -5.90 -4.95
N LYS A 152 6.11 -6.52 -6.10
CA LYS A 152 6.07 -7.98 -6.24
C LYS A 152 7.43 -8.61 -5.96
N ASP A 153 8.48 -8.07 -6.57
CA ASP A 153 9.85 -8.59 -6.40
C ASP A 153 10.33 -8.48 -4.95
N ILE A 154 9.98 -7.39 -4.27
CA ILE A 154 10.29 -7.18 -2.86
C ILE A 154 9.56 -8.20 -1.99
N ALA A 155 8.26 -8.39 -2.21
CA ALA A 155 7.46 -9.36 -1.47
C ALA A 155 7.97 -10.79 -1.65
N GLN A 156 8.40 -11.15 -2.86
CA GLN A 156 9.00 -12.46 -3.16
C GLN A 156 10.31 -12.72 -2.42
N ARG A 157 11.04 -11.66 -2.02
CA ARG A 157 12.25 -11.75 -1.18
C ARG A 157 11.92 -11.91 0.31
N GLY A 158 10.64 -12.01 0.67
CA GLY A 158 10.18 -12.21 2.05
C GLY A 158 10.02 -10.92 2.85
N VAL A 159 10.21 -9.75 2.23
CA VAL A 159 9.97 -8.45 2.86
C VAL A 159 8.47 -8.18 2.86
N LYS A 160 7.91 -7.76 4.00
CA LYS A 160 6.48 -7.44 4.11
C LYS A 160 6.20 -6.08 3.50
N MET A 161 5.09 -5.98 2.79
CA MET A 161 4.62 -4.72 2.22
C MET A 161 3.42 -4.20 2.99
N VAL A 162 3.45 -2.92 3.36
CA VAL A 162 2.26 -2.17 3.80
C VAL A 162 2.05 -1.02 2.84
N ALA A 163 0.96 -1.05 2.09
CA ALA A 163 0.76 -0.12 0.99
C ALA A 163 -0.64 0.49 0.97
N THR A 164 -0.83 1.54 0.17
CA THR A 164 -2.15 1.93 -0.33
C THR A 164 -2.12 2.02 -1.86
N VAL A 165 -3.30 1.93 -2.47
CA VAL A 165 -3.48 2.20 -3.91
C VAL A 165 -4.66 3.13 -4.12
N HIS A 166 -4.70 3.76 -5.29
CA HIS A 166 -5.88 4.44 -5.77
C HIS A 166 -6.91 3.44 -6.29
N GLY A 167 -7.89 3.13 -5.45
CA GLY A 167 -9.01 2.25 -5.75
C GLY A 167 -10.01 2.26 -4.60
N THR A 168 -11.29 2.11 -4.91
CA THR A 168 -12.34 2.10 -3.88
C THR A 168 -12.64 0.70 -3.36
N THR A 169 -12.43 -0.34 -4.17
CA THR A 169 -12.79 -1.74 -3.87
C THR A 169 -11.78 -2.72 -4.49
N LEU A 170 -11.70 -3.93 -3.95
CA LEU A 170 -10.96 -5.06 -4.51
C LEU A 170 -11.44 -5.39 -5.93
N GLN A 171 -12.75 -5.31 -6.17
CA GLN A 171 -13.31 -5.53 -7.50
C GLN A 171 -12.79 -4.51 -8.53
N HIS A 172 -12.72 -3.22 -8.17
CA HIS A 172 -12.14 -2.20 -9.05
C HIS A 172 -10.65 -2.43 -9.30
N MET A 173 -9.93 -2.90 -8.28
CA MET A 173 -8.52 -3.25 -8.41
C MET A 173 -8.31 -4.43 -9.37
N LEU A 174 -9.19 -5.43 -9.33
CA LEU A 174 -9.14 -6.62 -10.20
C LEU A 174 -9.39 -6.27 -11.68
N GLU A 175 -10.21 -5.26 -11.96
CA GLU A 175 -10.43 -4.76 -13.32
C GLU A 175 -9.34 -3.77 -13.80
N ASN A 176 -8.49 -3.27 -12.90
CA ASN A 176 -7.40 -2.37 -13.26
C ASN A 176 -6.18 -3.17 -13.77
N PRO A 177 -5.81 -3.09 -15.06
CA PRO A 177 -4.73 -3.91 -15.62
C PRO A 177 -3.35 -3.62 -14.99
N VAL A 178 -3.15 -2.43 -14.42
CA VAL A 178 -1.90 -2.07 -13.75
C VAL A 178 -1.83 -2.67 -12.36
N LEU A 179 -2.91 -2.60 -11.57
CA LEU A 179 -2.90 -2.97 -10.15
C LEU A 179 -3.30 -4.43 -9.89
N ASN A 180 -4.08 -5.04 -10.77
CA ASN A 180 -4.54 -6.42 -10.67
C ASN A 180 -3.42 -7.45 -10.37
N PRO A 181 -2.19 -7.35 -10.93
CA PRO A 181 -1.11 -8.26 -10.56
C PRO A 181 -0.80 -8.33 -9.05
N LEU A 182 -1.08 -7.28 -8.28
CA LEU A 182 -0.87 -7.26 -6.83
C LEU A 182 -1.87 -8.16 -6.06
N VAL A 183 -3.02 -8.47 -6.68
CA VAL A 183 -4.04 -9.40 -6.13
C VAL A 183 -4.05 -10.75 -6.88
N GLY A 184 -2.98 -11.01 -7.62
CA GLY A 184 -2.66 -12.27 -8.29
C GLY A 184 -3.08 -12.38 -9.75
N GLY A 185 -3.54 -11.30 -10.37
CA GLY A 185 -3.76 -11.23 -11.82
C GLY A 185 -5.03 -11.96 -12.29
N LYS A 186 -5.80 -11.35 -13.19
CA LYS A 186 -6.98 -11.97 -13.83
C LYS A 186 -6.61 -12.43 -15.22
N GLN A 187 -6.77 -13.72 -15.52
CA GLN A 187 -6.65 -14.27 -16.87
C GLN A 187 -7.94 -14.93 -17.32
N LYS A 188 -8.21 -14.90 -18.64
CA LYS A 188 -9.31 -15.65 -19.26
C LYS A 188 -8.76 -16.97 -19.79
N MET A 189 -9.29 -18.06 -19.28
CA MET A 189 -9.01 -19.41 -19.76
C MET A 189 -10.17 -19.92 -20.62
N VAL A 190 -9.83 -20.59 -21.72
CA VAL A 190 -10.80 -21.30 -22.56
C VAL A 190 -10.85 -22.75 -22.06
N ILE A 191 -12.02 -23.19 -21.65
CA ILE A 191 -12.29 -24.56 -21.21
C ILE A 191 -13.17 -25.22 -22.27
N GLY A 192 -12.78 -26.43 -22.70
CA GLY A 192 -13.56 -27.28 -23.61
C GLY A 192 -13.03 -27.36 -25.04
N ASP A 193 -13.52 -28.37 -25.76
CA ASP A 193 -13.13 -28.66 -27.14
C ASP A 193 -13.83 -27.73 -28.15
N LEU A 194 -13.53 -27.88 -29.44
CA LEU A 194 -14.11 -27.10 -30.55
C LEU A 194 -15.65 -26.98 -30.52
N ALA A 195 -16.35 -27.96 -29.94
CA ALA A 195 -17.82 -28.00 -29.84
C ALA A 195 -18.41 -27.37 -28.55
N ALA A 196 -17.60 -27.08 -27.53
CA ALA A 196 -18.07 -26.65 -26.21
C ALA A 196 -17.12 -25.64 -25.54
N ARG A 197 -16.74 -24.58 -26.26
CA ARG A 197 -15.87 -23.52 -25.72
C ARG A 197 -16.61 -22.67 -24.69
N GLN A 198 -16.19 -22.75 -23.43
CA GLN A 198 -16.58 -21.82 -22.37
C GLN A 198 -15.35 -21.00 -21.96
N THR A 199 -15.54 -19.70 -21.71
CA THR A 199 -14.47 -18.87 -21.15
C THR A 199 -14.72 -18.65 -19.66
N ARG A 200 -13.72 -18.95 -18.82
CA ARG A 200 -13.75 -18.70 -17.38
C ARG A 200 -12.59 -17.79 -17.01
N SER A 201 -12.81 -16.87 -16.08
CA SER A 201 -11.72 -16.06 -15.52
C SER A 201 -11.16 -16.76 -14.29
N GLU A 202 -9.85 -16.77 -14.15
CA GLU A 202 -9.15 -17.30 -12.98
C GLU A 202 -7.97 -16.42 -12.60
N ARG A 203 -7.45 -16.63 -11.38
CA ARG A 203 -6.26 -15.94 -10.90
C ARG A 203 -4.99 -16.59 -11.47
N CYS A 204 -4.00 -15.78 -11.85
CA CYS A 204 -2.74 -16.26 -12.43
C CYS A 204 -1.74 -16.81 -11.39
N GLU A 205 -1.67 -16.17 -10.22
CA GLU A 205 -0.67 -16.45 -9.19
C GLU A 205 -1.20 -16.15 -7.78
N ALA A 206 -0.40 -16.37 -6.74
CA ALA A 206 -0.78 -15.96 -5.38
C ALA A 206 -0.78 -14.42 -5.26
N PRO A 207 -1.75 -13.81 -4.53
CA PRO A 207 -1.74 -12.37 -4.27
C PRO A 207 -0.45 -11.90 -3.59
N THR A 208 0.02 -10.72 -3.97
CA THR A 208 1.16 -10.06 -3.29
C THR A 208 0.74 -9.58 -1.91
N PHE A 209 -0.48 -9.08 -1.77
CA PHE A 209 -1.08 -8.72 -0.50
C PHE A 209 -2.05 -9.81 -0.07
N SER A 210 -1.77 -10.44 1.06
CA SER A 210 -2.60 -11.47 1.65
C SER A 210 -3.84 -10.91 2.32
N THR A 211 -3.77 -9.65 2.76
CA THR A 211 -4.82 -8.97 3.49
C THR A 211 -5.09 -7.60 2.89
N ILE A 212 -6.37 -7.27 2.69
CA ILE A 212 -6.82 -5.97 2.21
C ILE A 212 -7.80 -5.37 3.20
N VAL A 213 -7.66 -4.07 3.46
CA VAL A 213 -8.65 -3.28 4.20
C VAL A 213 -9.26 -2.25 3.25
N GLU A 214 -10.54 -2.44 2.92
CA GLU A 214 -11.33 -1.44 2.20
C GLU A 214 -11.91 -0.41 3.18
N ILE A 215 -11.32 0.77 3.21
CA ILE A 215 -11.79 1.91 4.01
C ILE A 215 -12.81 2.69 3.17
N ARG A 216 -14.11 2.44 3.36
CA ARG A 216 -15.17 3.18 2.65
C ARG A 216 -15.34 4.58 3.21
N ASP A 217 -15.36 4.67 4.53
CA ASP A 217 -15.36 5.91 5.29
C ASP A 217 -14.73 5.69 6.67
N ARG A 218 -14.90 6.65 7.60
CA ARG A 218 -14.26 6.60 8.93
C ARG A 218 -14.82 5.51 9.85
N GLN A 219 -15.98 4.95 9.54
CA GLN A 219 -16.73 4.01 10.39
C GLN A 219 -17.05 2.68 9.71
N ASN A 220 -16.84 2.57 8.39
CA ASN A 220 -17.19 1.37 7.62
C ASN A 220 -15.98 0.82 6.88
N TRP A 221 -15.36 -0.19 7.46
CA TRP A 221 -14.20 -0.89 6.89
C TRP A 221 -14.57 -2.33 6.55
N TYR A 222 -14.09 -2.83 5.42
CA TYR A 222 -14.27 -4.23 5.01
C TYR A 222 -12.92 -4.89 4.87
N ILE A 223 -12.68 -5.94 5.65
CA ILE A 223 -11.40 -6.61 5.73
C ILE A 223 -11.49 -7.94 4.98
N HIS A 224 -10.67 -8.06 3.94
CA HIS A 224 -10.39 -9.32 3.26
C HIS A 224 -9.19 -9.97 3.95
N GLN A 225 -9.47 -10.88 4.89
CA GLN A 225 -8.43 -11.60 5.65
C GLN A 225 -7.62 -12.57 4.75
N ASP A 226 -8.30 -13.16 3.76
CA ASP A 226 -7.73 -13.97 2.69
C ASP A 226 -8.12 -13.36 1.33
N VAL A 227 -7.18 -12.60 0.76
CA VAL A 227 -7.35 -11.96 -0.56
C VAL A 227 -7.45 -13.01 -1.65
N ALA A 228 -6.81 -14.17 -1.50
CA ALA A 228 -6.88 -15.21 -2.51
C ALA A 228 -8.32 -15.75 -2.61
N ALA A 229 -8.89 -16.17 -1.49
CA ALA A 229 -10.28 -16.61 -1.44
C ALA A 229 -11.24 -15.50 -1.94
N SER A 230 -11.01 -14.25 -1.52
CA SER A 230 -11.85 -13.11 -1.93
C SER A 230 -11.82 -12.85 -3.44
N VAL A 231 -10.65 -12.96 -4.07
CA VAL A 231 -10.53 -12.81 -5.53
C VAL A 231 -11.21 -13.96 -6.25
N ASP A 232 -11.06 -15.19 -5.75
CA ASP A 232 -11.69 -16.36 -6.36
C ASP A 232 -13.22 -16.28 -6.28
N ASP A 233 -13.77 -15.79 -5.16
CA ASP A 233 -15.21 -15.51 -5.03
C ASP A 233 -15.68 -14.49 -6.07
N ILE A 234 -14.97 -13.36 -6.22
CA ILE A 234 -15.32 -12.32 -7.20
C ILE A 234 -15.27 -12.86 -8.64
N LEU A 235 -14.24 -13.64 -8.98
CA LEU A 235 -14.09 -14.23 -10.31
C LEU A 235 -15.20 -15.26 -10.63
N ASN A 236 -15.74 -15.90 -9.60
CA ASN A 236 -16.89 -16.81 -9.70
C ASN A 236 -18.24 -16.09 -9.63
N GLY A 237 -18.27 -14.75 -9.53
CA GLY A 237 -19.50 -13.97 -9.42
C GLY A 237 -20.17 -14.02 -8.05
N SER A 238 -19.46 -14.49 -7.02
CA SER A 238 -19.91 -14.54 -5.63
C SER A 238 -19.46 -13.29 -4.86
N VAL A 239 -20.15 -12.99 -3.75
CA VAL A 239 -19.75 -11.92 -2.84
C VAL A 239 -18.66 -12.45 -1.91
N PRO A 240 -17.48 -11.82 -1.85
CA PRO A 240 -16.40 -12.28 -0.99
C PRO A 240 -16.76 -12.15 0.50
N SER A 241 -16.31 -13.11 1.31
CA SER A 241 -16.43 -13.03 2.76
C SER A 241 -15.52 -11.92 3.30
N THR A 242 -16.10 -10.94 3.98
CA THR A 242 -15.37 -9.83 4.59
C THR A 242 -15.78 -9.64 6.05
N GLU A 243 -14.83 -9.23 6.86
CA GLU A 243 -15.08 -8.78 8.23
C GLU A 243 -15.38 -7.27 8.21
N SER A 244 -16.49 -6.84 8.81
CA SER A 244 -16.83 -5.43 8.95
C SER A 244 -16.35 -4.85 10.27
N ARG A 245 -15.72 -3.68 10.23
CA ARG A 245 -15.29 -2.91 11.41
C ARG A 245 -15.69 -1.44 11.30
#